data_AF-V9DRZ8-F1
#
_entry.id   AF-V9DRZ8-F1
#
_cell.length_a   1.000
_cell.length_b   1.000
_cell.length_c   1.000
_cell.angle_alpha   90.00
_cell.angle_beta   90.00
_cell.angle_gamma   90.00
#
_symmetry.space_group_name_H-M   'P 1'
#
loop_
_entity.id
_entity.type
_entity.pdbx_description
1 polymer ?
#
loop_
_entity_poly.entity_id
_entity_poly.type
_entity_poly.pdbx_seq_one_letter_code
_entity_poly.pdbx_strand_id
1 'polypeptide(L)'
;MHKLAHPDGELATSLAAASINVGICLSSYATTWLEEVVKDRSRTQQLLDRAEAAGYKALFPSVDVPVLGRRLNEFRNAFSLPPDLGFPNLLSTGHDEFADGASSQDYDASLEWAEIIPWLRRNTNMQSWLKGILNPANVQLAINHGVDGVVISNHGGRQLDGVPATLDCLRECAMVAKSVSRSQWMEASGVVRTSSKPSHSGHSTVS
;
A
#
# COMPACT_ATOMS: atom_id res chain seq x y z
N MET A 1 -2.03 -9.71 5.75
CA MET A 1 -1.88 -11.18 5.93
C MET A 1 -0.49 -11.57 6.47
N HIS A 2 0.08 -10.83 7.42
CA HIS A 2 1.41 -11.16 7.96
C HIS A 2 1.36 -12.39 8.89
N LYS A 3 0.17 -12.76 9.42
CA LYS A 3 -0.01 -13.96 10.24
C LYS A 3 0.23 -15.28 9.49
N LEU A 4 0.24 -15.26 8.16
CA LEU A 4 0.68 -16.40 7.34
C LEU A 4 2.19 -16.67 7.43
N ALA A 5 2.98 -15.69 7.89
CA ALA A 5 4.43 -15.80 8.02
C ALA A 5 4.90 -15.92 9.49
N HIS A 6 4.19 -15.30 10.44
CA HIS A 6 4.51 -15.36 11.87
C HIS A 6 3.26 -15.05 12.71
N PRO A 7 2.95 -15.74 13.82
CA PRO A 7 1.73 -15.54 14.62
C PRO A 7 1.49 -14.08 15.07
N ASP A 8 2.56 -13.35 15.42
CA ASP A 8 2.47 -11.93 15.81
C ASP A 8 2.15 -10.97 14.65
N GLY A 9 2.26 -11.44 13.40
CA GLY A 9 1.81 -10.78 12.18
C GLY A 9 2.13 -9.29 12.06
N GLU A 10 1.07 -8.50 11.82
CA GLU A 10 1.20 -7.06 11.60
C GLU A 10 1.62 -6.30 12.87
N LEU A 11 1.34 -6.82 14.07
CA LEU A 11 1.79 -6.22 15.33
C LEU A 11 3.32 -6.27 15.46
N ALA A 12 3.94 -7.43 15.23
CA ALA A 12 5.41 -7.53 15.23
C ALA A 12 6.05 -6.64 14.16
N THR A 13 5.39 -6.48 13.00
CA THR A 13 5.86 -5.58 11.95
C THR A 13 5.82 -4.12 12.40
N SER A 14 4.72 -3.71 13.05
CA SER A 14 4.55 -2.36 13.62
C SER A 14 5.60 -2.07 14.69
N LEU A 15 5.82 -2.99 15.63
CA LEU A 15 6.81 -2.85 16.70
C LEU A 15 8.24 -2.76 16.16
N ALA A 16 8.58 -3.59 15.16
CA ALA A 16 9.88 -3.52 14.50
C ALA A 16 10.09 -2.17 13.80
N ALA A 17 9.11 -1.70 13.02
CA ALA A 17 9.16 -0.41 12.33
C ALA A 17 9.30 0.77 13.31
N ALA A 18 8.53 0.75 14.40
CA ALA A 18 8.62 1.74 15.48
C ALA A 18 10.00 1.74 16.16
N SER A 19 10.61 0.57 16.38
CA SER A 19 11.95 0.46 16.99
C SER A 19 13.07 1.12 16.19
N ILE A 20 12.87 1.30 14.88
CA ILE A 20 13.81 1.97 13.96
C ILE A 20 13.27 3.32 13.45
N ASN A 21 12.19 3.83 14.05
CA ASN A 21 11.52 5.08 13.71
C ASN A 21 11.10 5.20 12.22
N VAL A 22 10.53 4.12 11.67
CA VAL A 22 9.96 4.04 10.32
C VAL A 22 8.45 3.79 10.39
N GLY A 23 7.68 4.40 9.49
CA GLY A 23 6.24 4.21 9.41
C GLY A 23 5.84 2.86 8.80
N ILE A 24 4.59 2.43 9.04
CA ILE A 24 4.01 1.23 8.43
C ILE A 24 2.73 1.59 7.67
N CYS A 25 2.66 1.16 6.40
CA CYS A 25 1.40 1.16 5.65
C CYS A 25 0.66 -0.16 5.95
N LEU A 26 -0.40 -0.10 6.75
CA LEU A 26 -1.23 -1.29 7.02
C LEU A 26 -2.15 -1.58 5.82
N SER A 27 -2.24 -2.84 5.42
CA SER A 27 -3.19 -3.29 4.40
C SER A 27 -4.61 -3.44 4.98
N SER A 28 -5.65 -3.12 4.21
CA SER A 28 -7.02 -3.49 4.56
C SER A 28 -7.18 -5.01 4.73
N TYR A 29 -6.42 -5.81 3.98
CA TYR A 29 -6.32 -7.27 4.08
C TYR A 29 -5.31 -7.71 5.17
N ALA A 30 -5.12 -6.90 6.21
CA ALA A 30 -4.35 -7.27 7.39
C ALA A 30 -5.10 -8.31 8.23
N THR A 31 -4.34 -9.27 8.78
CA THR A 31 -4.82 -10.35 9.66
C THR A 31 -4.87 -9.92 11.14
N THR A 32 -4.88 -8.60 11.38
CA THR A 32 -4.79 -7.95 12.68
C THR A 32 -5.63 -6.67 12.62
N TRP A 33 -6.34 -6.33 13.70
CA TRP A 33 -7.11 -5.09 13.78
C TRP A 33 -6.18 -3.88 13.64
N LEU A 34 -6.58 -2.84 12.92
CA LEU A 34 -5.77 -1.62 12.79
C LEU A 34 -5.55 -0.94 14.16
N GLU A 35 -6.52 -1.09 15.07
CA GLU A 35 -6.49 -0.68 16.49
C GLU A 35 -5.63 -1.58 17.40
N GLU A 36 -4.99 -2.61 16.83
CA GLU A 36 -3.96 -3.42 17.49
C GLU A 36 -2.57 -3.11 16.91
N VAL A 37 -2.51 -2.66 15.66
CA VAL A 37 -1.30 -2.18 14.99
C VAL A 37 -0.88 -0.78 15.52
N VAL A 38 -1.86 0.05 15.92
CA VAL A 38 -1.66 1.31 16.64
C VAL A 38 -2.55 1.35 17.89
N LYS A 39 -2.06 1.93 18.99
CA LYS A 39 -2.66 1.83 20.33
C LYS A 39 -3.85 2.80 20.58
N ASP A 40 -4.99 2.62 19.91
CA ASP A 40 -6.30 3.18 20.35
C ASP A 40 -7.50 2.46 19.68
N ARG A 41 -8.68 2.41 20.31
CA ARG A 41 -9.83 1.53 19.95
C ARG A 41 -11.22 2.19 20.01
N SER A 42 -11.88 2.52 18.88
CA SER A 42 -13.33 2.83 18.87
C SER A 42 -14.04 2.81 17.50
N ARG A 43 -15.37 2.96 17.52
CA ARG A 43 -16.35 2.62 16.47
C ARG A 43 -17.61 3.50 16.55
N THR A 44 -18.39 3.74 15.49
CA THR A 44 -18.16 3.53 14.04
C THR A 44 -19.13 4.41 13.21
N GLN A 45 -19.03 4.73 11.92
CA GLN A 45 -18.14 4.49 10.74
C GLN A 45 -16.81 3.70 10.93
N GLN A 46 -16.43 2.86 9.95
CA GLN A 46 -15.39 1.85 10.18
C GLN A 46 -14.00 2.33 9.75
N LEU A 47 -13.57 2.08 8.51
CA LEU A 47 -12.14 2.06 8.21
C LEU A 47 -11.46 3.43 8.27
N LEU A 48 -12.15 4.51 7.85
CA LEU A 48 -11.63 5.88 7.91
C LEU A 48 -11.59 6.38 9.36
N ASP A 49 -12.73 6.45 10.04
CA ASP A 49 -12.82 6.94 11.42
C ASP A 49 -12.00 6.10 12.41
N ARG A 50 -11.94 4.76 12.25
CA ARG A 50 -11.04 3.91 13.07
C ARG A 50 -9.59 4.23 12.78
N ALA A 51 -9.21 4.45 11.52
CA ALA A 51 -7.84 4.82 11.18
C ALA A 51 -7.49 6.21 11.77
N GLU A 52 -8.38 7.20 11.69
CA GLU A 52 -8.18 8.50 12.33
C GLU A 52 -8.08 8.39 13.85
N ALA A 53 -9.01 7.67 14.50
CA ALA A 53 -9.05 7.46 15.94
C ALA A 53 -7.83 6.66 16.45
N ALA A 54 -7.40 5.63 15.70
CA ALA A 54 -6.16 4.91 15.95
C ALA A 54 -4.90 5.72 15.58
N GLY A 55 -5.05 6.95 15.06
CA GLY A 55 -3.94 7.88 14.86
C GLY A 55 -3.17 7.73 13.54
N TYR A 56 -3.68 7.00 12.55
CA TYR A 56 -3.13 6.98 11.18
C TYR A 56 -3.12 8.40 10.58
N LYS A 57 -2.20 8.63 9.64
CA LYS A 57 -1.92 9.98 9.08
C LYS A 57 -2.19 10.10 7.58
N ALA A 58 -2.26 8.98 6.87
CA ALA A 58 -2.41 8.93 5.44
C ALA A 58 -3.17 7.67 5.00
N LEU A 59 -3.95 7.82 3.94
CA LEU A 59 -4.58 6.76 3.17
C LEU A 59 -3.78 6.50 1.90
N PHE A 60 -3.67 5.23 1.54
CA PHE A 60 -3.04 4.78 0.30
C PHE A 60 -4.02 4.04 -0.63
N PRO A 61 -5.01 4.73 -1.25
CA PRO A 61 -5.89 4.09 -2.24
C PRO A 61 -5.06 3.42 -3.34
N SER A 62 -5.25 2.12 -3.52
CA SER A 62 -4.59 1.37 -4.60
C SER A 62 -5.42 1.49 -5.87
N VAL A 63 -4.92 2.26 -6.84
CA VAL A 63 -5.57 2.52 -8.13
C VAL A 63 -5.11 1.57 -9.25
N ASP A 64 -4.36 0.51 -8.89
CA ASP A 64 -3.83 -0.52 -9.78
C ASP A 64 -4.56 -1.89 -9.67
N VAL A 65 -5.71 -1.93 -8.98
CA VAL A 65 -6.52 -3.14 -8.75
C VAL A 65 -8.02 -2.94 -9.05
N PRO A 66 -8.43 -2.56 -10.28
CA PRO A 66 -9.84 -2.65 -10.68
C PRO A 66 -10.30 -4.11 -10.83
N VAL A 67 -9.36 -5.02 -11.06
CA VAL A 67 -9.53 -6.49 -11.00
C VAL A 67 -8.25 -7.07 -10.41
N LEU A 68 -8.36 -8.18 -9.67
CA LEU A 68 -7.20 -8.87 -9.09
C LEU A 68 -6.30 -9.47 -10.18
N GLY A 69 -4.98 -9.26 -10.07
CA GLY A 69 -4.00 -9.81 -11.02
C GLY A 69 -3.96 -11.34 -11.02
N ARG A 70 -3.76 -11.94 -12.20
CA ARG A 70 -3.77 -13.40 -12.39
C ARG A 70 -2.52 -14.08 -11.83
N ARG A 71 -2.53 -14.44 -10.55
CA ARG A 71 -1.40 -15.04 -9.84
C ARG A 71 -1.43 -16.57 -9.94
N LEU A 72 -0.74 -17.12 -10.93
CA LEU A 72 -0.82 -18.56 -11.28
C LEU A 72 -0.53 -19.52 -10.12
N ASN A 73 0.33 -19.15 -9.16
CA ASN A 73 0.63 -20.02 -8.01
C ASN A 73 -0.50 -20.03 -6.96
N GLU A 74 -1.29 -18.95 -6.84
CA GLU A 74 -2.46 -18.92 -5.95
C GLU A 74 -3.54 -19.87 -6.51
N PHE A 75 -3.76 -19.87 -7.82
CA PHE A 75 -4.64 -20.82 -8.51
C PHE A 75 -4.16 -22.27 -8.42
N ARG A 76 -2.88 -22.54 -8.76
CA ARG A 76 -2.31 -23.91 -8.76
C ARG A 76 -2.33 -24.58 -7.38
N ASN A 77 -2.19 -23.79 -6.32
CA ASN A 77 -2.13 -24.29 -4.95
C ASN A 77 -3.49 -24.24 -4.24
N ALA A 78 -4.57 -23.84 -4.93
CA ALA A 78 -5.89 -23.57 -4.33
C ALA A 78 -5.77 -22.72 -3.05
N PHE A 79 -5.05 -21.60 -3.16
CA PHE A 79 -4.72 -20.76 -2.01
C PHE A 79 -5.98 -20.34 -1.26
N SER A 80 -6.01 -20.63 0.03
CA SER A 80 -7.10 -20.28 0.94
C SER A 80 -6.51 -19.83 2.28
N LEU A 81 -7.27 -19.00 2.99
CA LEU A 81 -6.87 -18.51 4.30
C LEU A 81 -7.11 -19.60 5.37
N PRO A 82 -6.16 -19.85 6.30
CA PRO A 82 -6.36 -20.77 7.42
C PRO A 82 -7.64 -20.48 8.23
N PRO A 83 -8.34 -21.50 8.78
CA PRO A 83 -9.66 -21.33 9.43
C PRO A 83 -9.67 -20.41 10.66
N ASP A 84 -8.52 -20.14 11.26
CA ASP A 84 -8.32 -19.27 12.43
C ASP A 84 -7.99 -17.81 12.05
N LEU A 85 -7.85 -17.51 10.76
CA LEU A 85 -7.54 -16.19 10.22
C LEU A 85 -8.70 -15.60 9.42
N GLY A 86 -8.73 -14.27 9.34
CA GLY A 86 -9.69 -13.49 8.57
C GLY A 86 -9.19 -12.07 8.30
N PHE A 87 -10.05 -11.22 7.75
CA PHE A 87 -9.76 -9.82 7.45
C PHE A 87 -10.58 -8.88 8.36
N PRO A 88 -10.19 -8.72 9.64
CA PRO A 88 -10.94 -7.94 10.62
C PRO A 88 -11.23 -6.49 10.20
N ASN A 89 -10.35 -5.87 9.40
CA ASN A 89 -10.55 -4.50 8.96
C ASN A 89 -11.61 -4.36 7.86
N LEU A 90 -11.93 -5.46 7.17
CA LEU A 90 -12.95 -5.58 6.13
C LEU A 90 -14.21 -6.32 6.62
N LEU A 91 -14.27 -6.68 7.92
CA LEU A 91 -15.36 -7.47 8.52
C LEU A 91 -15.62 -8.83 7.84
N SER A 92 -14.61 -9.36 7.15
CA SER A 92 -14.70 -10.59 6.35
C SER A 92 -13.93 -11.75 6.98
N THR A 93 -14.41 -12.98 6.76
CA THR A 93 -13.68 -14.22 7.07
C THR A 93 -12.56 -14.49 6.05
N GLY A 94 -12.60 -13.87 4.87
CA GLY A 94 -11.60 -14.05 3.81
C GLY A 94 -11.64 -15.39 3.08
N HIS A 95 -12.49 -16.34 3.49
CA HIS A 95 -12.58 -17.65 2.84
C HIS A 95 -13.20 -17.57 1.44
N ASP A 96 -14.22 -16.71 1.27
CA ASP A 96 -14.91 -16.51 -0.02
C ASP A 96 -14.13 -15.58 -0.99
N GLU A 97 -12.98 -15.04 -0.58
CA GLU A 97 -12.22 -14.06 -1.37
C GLU A 97 -11.19 -14.69 -2.31
N PHE A 98 -10.93 -15.99 -2.13
CA PHE A 98 -10.02 -16.79 -2.96
C PHE A 98 -10.73 -17.98 -3.62
N ALA A 99 -12.03 -18.16 -3.38
CA ALA A 99 -12.84 -19.23 -3.96
C ALA A 99 -13.07 -19.00 -5.47
N ASP A 100 -12.86 -20.05 -6.27
CA ASP A 100 -13.17 -20.16 -7.71
C ASP A 100 -12.78 -18.97 -8.62
N GLY A 101 -11.79 -18.16 -8.20
CA GLY A 101 -11.26 -17.04 -8.98
C GLY A 101 -12.15 -15.78 -9.01
N ALA A 102 -13.25 -15.77 -8.25
CA ALA A 102 -14.06 -14.59 -8.02
C ALA A 102 -13.85 -14.14 -6.57
N SER A 103 -13.17 -13.01 -6.36
CA SER A 103 -13.15 -12.40 -5.03
C SER A 103 -14.55 -11.89 -4.71
N SER A 104 -15.17 -12.41 -3.66
CA SER A 104 -16.48 -11.94 -3.17
C SER A 104 -16.47 -10.50 -2.64
N GLN A 105 -15.30 -9.86 -2.53
CA GLN A 105 -15.20 -8.41 -2.39
C GLN A 105 -15.24 -7.74 -3.77
N ASP A 106 -16.20 -6.84 -3.93
CA ASP A 106 -16.38 -5.99 -5.10
C ASP A 106 -15.17 -5.03 -5.27
N TYR A 107 -14.20 -5.44 -6.09
CA TYR A 107 -13.31 -4.48 -6.73
C TYR A 107 -14.14 -3.64 -7.69
N ASP A 108 -14.51 -2.43 -7.27
CA ASP A 108 -15.28 -1.52 -8.10
C ASP A 108 -14.40 -0.96 -9.23
N ALA A 109 -14.49 -1.64 -10.38
CA ALA A 109 -13.82 -1.27 -11.62
C ALA A 109 -14.38 0.02 -12.27
N SER A 110 -15.44 0.62 -11.71
CA SER A 110 -16.02 1.89 -12.18
C SER A 110 -15.53 3.13 -11.42
N LEU A 111 -14.65 2.96 -10.42
CA LEU A 111 -14.15 4.06 -9.59
C LEU A 111 -13.34 5.10 -10.38
N GLU A 112 -13.93 6.27 -10.56
CA GLU A 112 -13.29 7.43 -11.20
C GLU A 112 -12.67 8.42 -10.20
N TRP A 113 -11.50 8.95 -10.55
CA TRP A 113 -10.74 9.87 -9.69
C TRP A 113 -11.50 11.17 -9.39
N ALA A 114 -12.33 11.61 -10.34
CA ALA A 114 -13.20 12.76 -10.20
C ALA A 114 -14.29 12.61 -9.13
N GLU A 115 -14.66 11.37 -8.78
CA GLU A 115 -15.64 11.07 -7.73
C GLU A 115 -14.96 10.73 -6.40
N ILE A 116 -14.05 9.75 -6.41
CA ILE A 116 -13.49 9.17 -5.18
C ILE A 116 -12.60 10.16 -4.43
N ILE A 117 -11.85 11.03 -5.12
CA ILE A 117 -10.94 11.98 -4.45
C ILE A 117 -11.76 13.08 -3.71
N PRO A 118 -12.75 13.75 -4.31
CA PRO A 118 -13.65 14.63 -3.57
C PRO A 118 -14.44 13.92 -2.46
N TRP A 119 -14.80 12.63 -2.64
CA TRP A 119 -15.44 11.86 -1.58
C TRP A 119 -14.51 11.65 -0.39
N LEU A 120 -13.27 11.17 -0.60
CA LEU A 120 -12.28 10.97 0.46
C LEU A 120 -12.06 12.26 1.26
N ARG A 121 -11.84 13.39 0.56
CA ARG A 121 -11.61 14.70 1.20
C ARG A 121 -12.79 15.25 2.01
N ARG A 122 -14.01 14.73 1.83
CA ARG A 122 -15.19 15.06 2.65
C ARG A 122 -15.37 14.15 3.86
N ASN A 123 -14.69 13.00 3.88
CA ASN A 123 -14.89 11.92 4.87
C ASN A 123 -13.64 11.64 5.73
N THR A 124 -12.54 12.37 5.54
CA THR A 124 -11.31 12.24 6.36
C THR A 124 -10.44 13.50 6.26
N ASN A 125 -9.66 13.75 7.32
CA ASN A 125 -8.58 14.74 7.40
C ASN A 125 -7.19 14.12 7.17
N MET A 126 -7.08 12.80 6.98
CA MET A 126 -5.82 12.13 6.61
C MET A 126 -5.36 12.55 5.22
N GLN A 127 -4.05 12.49 5.00
CA GLN A 127 -3.48 12.71 3.67
C GLN A 127 -3.92 11.62 2.67
N SER A 128 -4.03 11.97 1.41
CA SER A 128 -4.43 11.12 0.30
C SER A 128 -3.25 10.83 -0.64
N TRP A 129 -2.81 9.58 -0.70
CA TRP A 129 -1.65 9.16 -1.50
C TRP A 129 -2.01 8.06 -2.49
N LEU A 130 -2.12 8.38 -3.79
CA LEU A 130 -2.53 7.39 -4.79
C LEU A 130 -1.41 6.38 -5.06
N LYS A 131 -1.64 5.10 -4.73
CA LYS A 131 -0.67 4.02 -4.95
C LYS A 131 -1.03 3.23 -6.22
N GLY A 132 -0.04 2.98 -7.06
CA GLY A 132 -0.23 2.25 -8.34
C GLY A 132 0.07 3.10 -9.57
N ILE A 133 0.71 4.25 -9.39
CA ILE A 133 1.06 5.14 -10.50
C ILE A 133 2.33 4.63 -11.17
N LEU A 134 2.35 4.56 -12.50
CA LEU A 134 3.49 4.06 -13.29
C LEU A 134 3.90 4.97 -14.46
N ASN A 135 3.17 6.05 -14.72
CA ASN A 135 3.45 6.94 -15.85
C ASN A 135 3.31 8.43 -15.46
N PRO A 136 4.02 9.35 -16.14
CA PRO A 136 4.00 10.78 -15.82
C PRO A 136 2.63 11.46 -16.02
N ALA A 137 1.80 10.98 -16.95
CA ALA A 137 0.49 11.57 -17.21
C ALA A 137 -0.47 11.38 -16.02
N ASN A 138 -0.43 10.22 -15.37
CA ASN A 138 -1.21 9.95 -14.17
C ASN A 138 -0.68 10.73 -12.95
N VAL A 139 0.62 11.07 -12.90
CA VAL A 139 1.15 12.03 -11.91
C VAL A 139 0.56 13.43 -12.13
N GLN A 140 0.51 13.89 -13.39
CA GLN A 140 -0.13 15.17 -13.72
C GLN A 140 -1.64 15.17 -13.41
N LEU A 141 -2.33 14.06 -13.63
CA LEU A 141 -3.73 13.90 -13.24
C LEU A 141 -3.89 13.99 -11.71
N ALA A 142 -3.01 13.33 -10.95
CA ALA A 142 -3.04 13.36 -9.49
C ALA A 142 -2.80 14.78 -8.93
N ILE A 143 -1.85 15.53 -9.53
CA ILE A 143 -1.65 16.97 -9.31
C ILE A 143 -2.97 17.74 -9.50
N ASN A 144 -3.65 17.52 -10.63
CA ASN A 144 -4.87 18.25 -10.99
C ASN A 144 -6.04 17.97 -10.03
N HIS A 145 -6.16 16.75 -9.50
CA HIS A 145 -7.13 16.40 -8.45
C HIS A 145 -6.69 16.82 -7.04
N GLY A 146 -5.47 17.32 -6.88
CA GLY A 146 -4.98 17.94 -5.65
C GLY A 146 -4.76 16.96 -4.49
N VAL A 147 -4.39 15.71 -4.77
CA VAL A 147 -3.97 14.74 -3.75
C VAL A 147 -2.65 15.15 -3.10
N ASP A 148 -2.31 14.55 -1.96
CA ASP A 148 -1.16 14.94 -1.15
C ASP A 148 0.15 14.30 -1.64
N GLY A 149 0.06 13.12 -2.25
CA GLY A 149 1.20 12.43 -2.86
C GLY A 149 0.81 11.29 -3.80
N VAL A 150 1.82 10.64 -4.37
CA VAL A 150 1.66 9.42 -5.19
C VAL A 150 2.71 8.39 -4.83
N VAL A 151 2.35 7.11 -4.90
CA VAL A 151 3.29 5.99 -4.73
C VAL A 151 3.45 5.28 -6.07
N ILE A 152 4.67 5.35 -6.60
CA ILE A 152 5.08 4.64 -7.81
C ILE A 152 5.12 3.14 -7.49
N SER A 153 4.21 2.38 -8.08
CA SER A 153 3.97 0.98 -7.70
C SER A 153 3.40 0.19 -8.87
N ASN A 154 3.92 -1.02 -9.08
CA ASN A 154 3.31 -2.05 -9.95
C ASN A 154 2.71 -3.18 -9.11
N HIS A 155 2.26 -2.86 -7.90
CA HIS A 155 1.81 -3.79 -6.88
C HIS A 155 2.82 -4.91 -6.54
N GLY A 156 4.12 -4.67 -6.75
CA GLY A 156 5.18 -5.67 -6.57
C GLY A 156 5.20 -6.73 -7.68
N GLY A 157 4.77 -6.40 -8.90
CA GLY A 157 4.68 -7.33 -10.04
C GLY A 157 3.54 -8.34 -9.92
N ARG A 158 2.49 -8.03 -9.16
CA ARG A 158 1.36 -8.94 -8.84
C ARG A 158 0.02 -8.56 -9.48
N GLN A 159 0.02 -7.54 -10.33
CA GLN A 159 -1.15 -7.02 -11.06
C GLN A 159 -0.98 -7.22 -12.58
N LEU A 160 -0.83 -6.15 -13.36
CA LEU A 160 -0.56 -6.24 -14.80
C LEU A 160 0.90 -6.67 -15.05
N ASP A 161 1.09 -7.78 -15.77
CA ASP A 161 2.41 -8.26 -16.17
C ASP A 161 2.97 -7.44 -17.35
N GLY A 162 4.29 -7.43 -17.52
CA GLY A 162 4.99 -6.68 -18.56
C GLY A 162 5.06 -5.17 -18.37
N VAL A 163 4.51 -4.61 -17.29
CA VAL A 163 4.70 -3.19 -16.93
C VAL A 163 6.15 -2.90 -16.51
N PRO A 164 6.67 -1.67 -16.67
CA PRO A 164 8.06 -1.36 -16.34
C PRO A 164 8.38 -1.53 -14.84
N ALA A 165 9.68 -1.59 -14.52
CA ALA A 165 10.13 -1.58 -13.15
C ALA A 165 9.85 -0.21 -12.50
N THR A 166 9.42 -0.22 -11.23
CA THR A 166 9.00 1.01 -10.54
C THR A 166 10.12 2.03 -10.36
N LEU A 167 11.39 1.59 -10.36
CA LEU A 167 12.55 2.47 -10.36
C LEU A 167 12.71 3.24 -11.68
N ASP A 168 12.34 2.66 -12.81
CA ASP A 168 12.41 3.32 -14.11
C ASP A 168 11.26 4.32 -14.24
N CYS A 169 10.02 3.90 -13.92
CA CYS A 169 8.86 4.78 -13.80
C CYS A 169 9.12 5.98 -12.88
N LEU A 170 9.80 5.78 -11.75
CA LEU A 170 10.11 6.85 -10.80
C LEU A 170 10.94 7.97 -11.45
N ARG A 171 11.91 7.65 -12.32
CA ARG A 171 12.77 8.69 -12.93
C ARG A 171 11.95 9.63 -13.81
N GLU A 172 11.02 9.09 -14.59
CA GLU A 172 10.14 9.87 -15.46
C GLU A 172 9.07 10.62 -14.67
N CYS A 173 8.38 9.93 -13.75
CA CYS A 173 7.34 10.49 -12.90
C CYS A 173 7.85 11.67 -12.05
N ALA A 174 9.09 11.56 -11.53
CA ALA A 174 9.69 12.59 -10.69
C ALA A 174 10.01 13.90 -11.43
N MET A 175 10.04 13.90 -12.77
CA MET A 175 10.20 15.14 -13.54
C MET A 175 8.92 15.98 -13.53
N VAL A 176 7.75 15.35 -13.53
CA VAL A 176 6.45 16.05 -13.50
C VAL A 176 6.20 16.66 -12.12
N ALA A 177 6.36 15.89 -11.05
CA ALA A 177 6.10 16.38 -9.69
C ALA A 177 7.04 17.52 -9.23
N LYS A 178 8.22 17.66 -9.84
CA LYS A 178 9.13 18.81 -9.58
C LYS A 178 8.66 20.13 -10.20
N SER A 179 7.69 20.10 -11.12
CA SER A 179 7.21 21.30 -11.82
C SER A 179 6.13 22.08 -11.07
N VAL A 180 5.61 21.55 -9.96
CA VAL A 180 4.59 22.19 -9.11
C VAL A 180 5.19 22.71 -7.80
N SER A 181 4.71 23.87 -7.34
CA SER A 181 5.22 24.55 -6.13
C SER A 181 4.74 23.97 -4.81
N ARG A 182 3.74 23.07 -4.83
CA ARG A 182 3.40 22.25 -3.66
C ARG A 182 4.43 21.14 -3.52
N SER A 183 4.92 20.93 -2.31
CA SER A 183 5.72 19.77 -1.92
C SER A 183 4.84 18.50 -1.93
N GLN A 184 4.49 18.01 -3.11
CA GLN A 184 3.94 16.68 -3.27
C GLN A 184 5.06 15.66 -3.18
N TRP A 185 4.87 14.70 -2.30
CA TRP A 185 5.86 13.68 -2.02
C TRP A 185 5.61 12.47 -2.92
N MET A 186 6.70 11.86 -3.37
CA MET A 186 6.68 10.62 -4.14
C MET A 186 7.48 9.56 -3.42
N GLU A 187 6.91 8.37 -3.33
CA GLU A 187 7.60 7.18 -2.85
C GLU A 187 7.55 6.09 -3.93
N ALA A 188 8.59 5.27 -4.05
CA ALA A 188 8.55 4.09 -4.90
C ALA A 188 8.45 2.82 -4.04
N SER A 189 7.47 1.98 -4.35
CA SER A 189 7.29 0.67 -3.72
C SER A 189 7.48 -0.45 -4.75
N GLY A 190 8.01 -1.59 -4.30
CA GLY A 190 8.35 -2.71 -5.18
C GLY A 190 9.42 -3.60 -4.54
N VAL A 191 10.00 -4.52 -5.32
CA VAL A 191 11.09 -5.38 -4.85
C VAL A 191 12.40 -4.58 -4.78
N VAL A 192 12.60 -3.88 -3.65
CA VAL A 192 13.87 -3.23 -3.33
C VAL A 192 14.78 -4.25 -2.62
N ARG A 193 15.82 -4.71 -3.31
CA ARG A 193 16.89 -5.54 -2.74
C ARG A 193 18.24 -4.90 -3.07
N THR A 194 18.92 -4.38 -2.05
CA THR A 194 20.25 -3.79 -2.21
C THR A 194 21.34 -4.86 -2.08
N SER A 195 22.19 -4.99 -3.10
CA SER A 195 23.37 -5.86 -3.09
C SER A 195 24.68 -5.06 -3.06
N SER A 196 24.69 -3.91 -2.37
CA SER A 196 25.90 -3.16 -2.09
C SER A 196 26.67 -3.80 -0.93
N LYS A 197 27.65 -4.66 -1.24
CA LYS A 197 28.68 -5.06 -0.26
C LYS A 197 29.42 -3.78 0.21
N PRO A 198 29.64 -3.57 1.52
CA PRO A 198 30.42 -2.43 2.00
C PRO A 198 31.88 -2.57 1.55
N SER A 199 32.32 -1.67 0.67
CA SER A 199 33.70 -1.61 0.19
C SER A 199 34.64 -1.26 1.35
N HIS A 200 35.37 -2.25 1.86
CA HIS A 200 36.43 -2.05 2.85
C HIS A 200 37.68 -1.47 2.17
N SER A 201 37.66 -0.18 1.84
CA SER A 201 38.85 0.57 1.45
C SER A 201 39.56 1.08 2.71
N GLY A 202 40.26 0.18 3.41
CA GLY A 202 41.19 0.57 4.47
C GLY A 202 42.38 1.31 3.86
N HIS A 203 42.51 2.61 4.12
CA HIS A 203 43.73 3.37 3.93
C HIS A 203 44.08 4.05 5.25
N SER A 204 45.02 3.44 5.96
CA SER A 204 45.66 4.02 7.15
C SER A 204 47.04 4.51 6.74
N THR A 205 47.16 5.77 6.36
CA THR A 205 48.45 6.48 6.35
C THR A 205 48.63 7.16 7.68
N VAL A 206 49.43 6.55 8.55
CA VAL A 206 49.99 7.22 9.74
C VAL A 206 51.26 7.96 9.30
N SER A 207 51.53 9.06 10.00
CA SER A 207 52.67 9.99 9.83
C SER A 207 54.05 9.33 9.86
#